data_AF-A0A954W0W2-F1
#
_entry.id   AF-A0A954W0W2-F1
#
_cell.length_a   1.000
_cell.length_b   1.000
_cell.length_c   1.000
_cell.angle_alpha   90.00
_cell.angle_beta   90.00
_cell.angle_gamma   90.00
#
_symmetry.space_group_name_H-M   'P 1'
#
loop_
_entity.id
_entity.type
_entity.pdbx_description
1 polymer ?
#
loop_
_entity_poly.entity_id
_entity_poly.type
_entity_poly.pdbx_seq_one_letter_code
_entity_poly.pdbx_strand_id
1 'polypeptide(L)'
;MKVHGILALTFALAITAYAVGQPPERKDEISLHSAVEEFNQREAKNYIDASQKLLTENELIAAIRRMPETARAQSGQPGFDAMLKIAESEILPRNAYLTTLRGVYTETHYCEVFDIQLTLVTGKDSHLTLPIRQVTISSRKIRPEERRELTQNSQH
;
A
#
# COMPACT_ATOMS: atom_id res chain seq x y z
N MET A 1 -1.16 -40.97 21.33
CA MET A 1 -0.53 -40.66 20.04
C MET A 1 -0.91 -39.25 19.64
N LYS A 2 0.08 -38.43 19.31
CA LYS A 2 -0.04 -37.02 18.95
C LYS A 2 -0.68 -36.90 17.57
N VAL A 3 -1.78 -36.16 17.45
CA VAL A 3 -2.24 -35.65 16.15
C VAL A 3 -1.94 -34.16 16.13
N HIS A 4 -0.93 -33.81 15.34
CA HIS A 4 -0.62 -32.44 14.98
C HIS A 4 -1.69 -31.96 14.00
N GLY A 5 -2.42 -30.91 14.36
CA GLY A 5 -3.24 -30.15 13.44
C GLY A 5 -2.69 -28.74 13.38
N ILE A 6 -1.72 -28.52 12.47
CA ILE A 6 -1.20 -27.20 12.13
C ILE A 6 -2.38 -26.39 11.59
N LEU A 7 -2.82 -25.38 12.34
CA LEU A 7 -3.73 -24.37 11.82
C LEU A 7 -2.91 -23.52 10.85
N ALA A 8 -2.92 -23.92 9.58
CA ALA A 8 -2.31 -23.16 8.50
C ALA A 8 -3.13 -21.86 8.33
N LEU A 9 -2.53 -20.76 8.78
CA LEU A 9 -3.00 -19.40 8.59
C LEU A 9 -3.21 -19.17 7.10
N THR A 10 -4.48 -19.16 6.68
CA THR A 10 -4.86 -19.02 5.28
C THR A 10 -4.52 -17.60 4.84
N PHE A 11 -3.53 -17.48 3.94
CA PHE A 11 -3.25 -16.25 3.21
C PHE A 11 -4.53 -15.84 2.48
N ALA A 12 -5.12 -14.71 2.87
CA ALA A 12 -6.13 -14.07 2.06
C ALA A 12 -5.50 -13.70 0.72
N LEU A 13 -5.92 -14.40 -0.35
CA LEU A 13 -5.65 -13.98 -1.73
C LEU A 13 -6.46 -12.70 -1.98
N ALA A 14 -5.81 -11.55 -1.80
CA ALA A 14 -6.32 -10.27 -2.30
C ALA A 14 -5.82 -10.09 -3.74
N ILE A 15 -6.69 -10.35 -4.72
CA ILE A 15 -6.49 -10.02 -6.14
C ILE A 15 -7.85 -9.43 -6.57
N THR A 16 -8.02 -8.23 -7.11
CA THR A 16 -7.15 -7.26 -7.77
C THR A 16 -7.30 -5.89 -7.09
N ALA A 17 -6.21 -5.38 -6.53
CA ALA A 17 -6.09 -3.96 -6.24
C ALA A 17 -5.82 -3.23 -7.57
N TYR A 18 -6.74 -2.37 -8.03
CA TYR A 18 -6.35 -1.36 -9.02
C TYR A 18 -5.45 -0.36 -8.28
N ALA A 19 -4.14 -0.64 -8.28
CA ALA A 19 -3.15 0.39 -7.99
C ALA A 19 -3.30 1.45 -9.10
N VAL A 20 -4.07 2.50 -8.82
CA VAL A 20 -4.14 3.67 -9.69
C VAL A 20 -2.86 4.45 -9.42
N GLY A 21 -1.79 4.07 -10.13
CA GLY A 21 -0.50 4.73 -10.05
C GLY A 21 0.59 3.85 -10.64
N GLN A 22 0.92 4.09 -11.91
CA GLN A 22 2.20 3.62 -12.43
C GLN A 22 3.33 4.27 -11.62
N PRO A 23 4.44 3.55 -11.36
CA PRO A 23 5.61 4.16 -10.77
C PRO A 23 5.97 5.38 -11.61
N PRO A 24 6.13 6.57 -11.02
CA PRO A 24 6.63 7.71 -11.77
C PRO A 24 8.00 7.34 -12.32
N GLU A 25 8.27 7.61 -13.61
CA GLU A 25 9.60 7.46 -14.20
C GLU A 25 10.55 8.51 -13.61
N ARG A 26 10.96 8.31 -12.36
CA ARG A 26 11.87 9.21 -11.66
C ARG A 26 13.31 8.84 -11.99
N LYS A 27 14.01 9.80 -12.58
CA LYS A 27 15.43 9.67 -12.94
C LYS A 27 16.34 9.89 -11.75
N ASP A 28 15.92 10.65 -10.73
CA ASP A 28 16.75 11.05 -9.59
C ASP A 28 16.05 10.83 -8.24
N GLU A 29 16.84 10.78 -7.17
CA GLU A 29 16.34 10.80 -5.79
C GLU A 29 15.84 12.21 -5.48
N ILE A 30 14.79 12.31 -4.67
CA ILE A 30 14.17 13.60 -4.34
C ILE A 30 13.96 13.73 -2.83
N SER A 31 13.81 14.96 -2.36
CA SER A 31 13.42 15.19 -0.96
C SER A 31 12.03 14.62 -0.67
N LEU A 32 11.80 14.19 0.57
CA LEU A 32 10.49 13.73 1.02
C LEU A 32 9.43 14.83 0.87
N HIS A 33 9.82 16.07 1.15
CA HIS A 33 8.99 17.26 0.95
C HIS A 33 8.45 17.35 -0.48
N SER A 34 9.33 17.34 -1.46
CA SER A 34 8.95 17.40 -2.88
C SER A 34 8.09 16.21 -3.27
N ALA A 35 8.41 15.01 -2.78
CA ALA A 35 7.62 13.82 -3.07
C ALA A 35 6.18 13.92 -2.54
N VAL A 36 6.01 14.43 -1.33
CA VAL A 36 4.70 14.63 -0.69
C VAL A 36 3.92 15.75 -1.39
N GLU A 37 4.60 16.83 -1.78
CA GLU A 37 3.99 17.92 -2.54
C GLU A 37 3.49 17.44 -3.91
N GLU A 38 4.34 16.77 -4.69
CA GLU A 38 3.98 16.17 -5.98
C GLU A 38 2.81 15.20 -5.85
N PHE A 39 2.84 14.34 -4.82
CA PHE A 39 1.76 13.41 -4.52
C PHE A 39 0.44 14.15 -4.23
N ASN A 40 0.47 15.14 -3.34
CA ASN A 40 -0.70 15.91 -2.96
C ASN A 40 -1.28 16.70 -4.14
N GLN A 41 -0.44 17.27 -4.99
CA GLN A 41 -0.87 17.97 -6.20
C GLN A 41 -1.54 17.00 -7.19
N ARG A 42 -0.96 15.81 -7.40
CA ARG A 42 -1.52 14.78 -8.29
C ARG A 42 -2.85 14.25 -7.77
N GLU A 43 -2.94 13.99 -6.47
CA GLU A 43 -4.13 13.42 -5.83
C GLU A 43 -5.13 14.48 -5.33
N ALA A 44 -4.90 15.77 -5.59
CA ALA A 44 -5.75 16.86 -5.08
C ALA A 44 -7.24 16.70 -5.46
N LYS A 45 -7.51 16.27 -6.70
CA LYS A 45 -8.88 16.05 -7.23
C LYS A 45 -9.51 14.75 -6.74
N ASN A 46 -8.71 13.95 -6.05
CA ASN A 46 -8.93 12.54 -5.81
C ASN A 46 -9.26 12.28 -4.33
N TYR A 47 -8.98 13.24 -3.45
CA TYR A 47 -9.50 13.26 -2.09
C TYR A 47 -11.04 13.24 -2.12
N ILE A 48 -11.63 12.26 -1.45
CA ILE A 48 -13.08 11.97 -1.52
C ILE A 48 -13.94 13.09 -0.94
N ASP A 49 -13.42 13.81 0.05
CA ASP A 49 -14.08 14.96 0.63
C ASP A 49 -13.05 15.99 1.14
N ALA A 50 -13.54 17.21 1.40
CA ALA A 50 -12.73 18.30 1.96
C ALA A 50 -12.27 18.05 3.41
N SER A 51 -12.75 16.98 4.05
CA SER A 51 -12.36 16.61 5.42
C SER A 51 -11.06 15.79 5.44
N GLN A 52 -10.70 15.16 4.32
CA GLN A 52 -9.42 14.48 4.19
C GLN A 52 -8.29 15.49 4.10
N LYS A 53 -7.42 15.47 5.11
CA LYS A 53 -6.21 16.30 5.15
C LYS A 53 -5.22 15.82 4.10
N LEU A 54 -4.45 16.74 3.52
CA LEU A 54 -3.31 16.39 2.67
C LEU A 54 -2.33 15.47 3.41
N LEU A 55 -1.61 14.63 2.67
CA LEU A 55 -0.50 13.88 3.23
C LEU A 55 0.57 14.85 3.74
N THR A 56 1.17 14.55 4.89
CA THR A 56 2.28 15.33 5.44
C THR A 56 3.54 14.48 5.52
N GLU A 57 4.71 15.11 5.46
CA GLU A 57 6.00 14.43 5.64
C GLU A 57 6.08 13.73 6.99
N ASN A 58 5.62 14.39 8.05
CA ASN A 58 5.60 13.83 9.40
C ASN A 58 4.81 12.54 9.49
N GLU A 59 3.71 12.44 8.74
CA GLU A 59 2.89 11.24 8.71
C GLU A 59 3.58 10.10 7.97
N LEU A 60 4.22 10.39 6.84
CA LEU A 60 5.02 9.44 6.10
C LEU A 60 6.19 8.90 6.95
N ILE A 61 6.93 9.80 7.60
CA ILE A 61 8.01 9.46 8.54
C ILE A 61 7.46 8.64 9.71
N ALA A 62 6.34 9.05 10.30
CA ALA A 62 5.74 8.33 11.43
C ALA A 62 5.29 6.93 11.02
N ALA A 63 4.72 6.74 9.83
CA ALA A 63 4.34 5.44 9.31
C ALA A 63 5.55 4.53 9.11
N ILE A 64 6.63 5.02 8.49
CA ILE A 64 7.88 4.27 8.32
C ILE A 64 8.46 3.87 9.68
N ARG A 65 8.52 4.81 10.63
CA ARG A 65 9.02 4.56 11.98
C ARG A 65 8.12 3.61 12.77
N ARG A 66 6.84 3.51 12.47
CA ARG A 66 5.88 2.60 13.13
C ARG A 66 5.72 1.25 12.43
N MET A 67 6.48 1.01 11.36
CA MET A 67 6.42 -0.25 10.63
C MET A 67 6.55 -1.44 11.63
N PRO A 68 5.58 -2.38 11.65
CA PRO A 68 5.42 -3.36 12.72
C PRO A 68 6.67 -4.18 12.95
N GLU A 69 6.99 -4.53 14.20
CA GLU A 69 8.13 -5.39 14.52
C GLU A 69 8.11 -6.76 13.84
N THR A 70 6.95 -7.27 13.42
CA THR A 70 6.84 -8.48 12.61
C THR A 70 7.28 -8.27 11.16
N ALA A 71 7.11 -7.06 10.61
CA ALA A 71 7.76 -6.63 9.38
C ALA A 71 9.24 -6.30 9.61
N ARG A 72 9.60 -5.79 10.80
CA ARG A 72 11.01 -5.62 11.20
C ARG A 72 11.75 -6.94 11.44
N ALA A 73 11.06 -7.99 11.87
CA ALA A 73 11.57 -9.35 12.07
C ALA A 73 11.88 -10.03 10.73
N GLN A 74 11.37 -9.47 9.64
CA GLN A 74 11.84 -9.74 8.29
C GLN A 74 13.07 -8.88 7.96
N SER A 75 14.01 -8.68 8.90
CA SER A 75 15.21 -7.84 8.73
C SER A 75 16.15 -8.30 7.59
N GLY A 76 15.81 -9.40 6.90
CA GLY A 76 16.46 -9.86 5.67
C GLY A 76 15.62 -9.67 4.40
N GLN A 77 14.44 -9.05 4.47
CA GLN A 77 13.67 -8.73 3.28
C GLN A 77 14.35 -7.59 2.51
N PRO A 78 14.59 -7.78 1.20
CA PRO A 78 15.12 -6.72 0.34
C PRO A 78 14.29 -5.44 0.52
N GLY A 79 14.97 -4.31 0.76
CA GLY A 79 14.34 -2.99 0.83
C GLY A 79 13.89 -2.53 2.22
N PHE A 80 13.91 -3.39 3.26
CA PHE A 80 13.53 -2.97 4.61
C PHE A 80 14.42 -1.84 5.16
N ASP A 81 15.74 -2.02 5.13
CA ASP A 81 16.70 -1.00 5.57
C ASP A 81 16.61 0.27 4.72
N ALA A 82 16.35 0.11 3.43
CA ALA A 82 16.14 1.25 2.55
C ALA A 82 14.87 2.03 2.93
N MET A 83 13.80 1.34 3.33
CA MET A 83 12.58 1.98 3.83
C MET A 83 12.85 2.77 5.11
N LEU A 84 13.59 2.21 6.06
CA LEU A 84 13.96 2.93 7.29
C LEU A 84 14.84 4.14 7.00
N LYS A 85 15.81 4.00 6.09
CA LYS A 85 16.69 5.11 5.68
C LYS A 85 15.92 6.31 5.13
N ILE A 86 14.77 6.11 4.47
CA ILE A 86 13.93 7.23 4.01
C ILE A 86 13.52 8.14 5.17
N ALA A 87 13.17 7.57 6.33
CA ALA A 87 12.77 8.34 7.51
C ALA A 87 13.94 8.95 8.30
N GLU A 88 15.18 8.58 7.96
CA GLU A 88 16.41 9.12 8.54
C GLU A 88 17.02 10.20 7.65
N SER A 89 17.05 9.96 6.34
CA SER A 89 17.62 10.88 5.35
C SER A 89 16.63 11.92 4.86
N GLU A 90 15.32 11.68 5.01
CA GLU A 90 14.25 12.48 4.41
C GLU A 90 14.39 12.57 2.87
N ILE A 91 14.97 11.52 2.27
CA ILE A 91 15.15 11.38 0.83
C ILE A 91 14.35 10.17 0.35
N LEU A 92 13.56 10.37 -0.69
CA LEU A 92 12.86 9.30 -1.40
C LEU A 92 13.74 8.79 -2.55
N PRO A 93 14.17 7.51 -2.52
CA PRO A 93 15.03 6.97 -3.57
C PRO A 93 14.27 6.79 -4.89
N ARG A 94 15.02 6.68 -6.00
CA ARG A 94 14.47 6.56 -7.37
C ARG A 94 13.46 5.43 -7.55
N ASN A 95 13.66 4.34 -6.84
CA ASN A 95 12.83 3.14 -6.87
C ASN A 95 11.67 3.17 -5.86
N ALA A 96 11.41 4.31 -5.19
CA ALA A 96 10.31 4.47 -4.26
C ALA A 96 9.28 5.49 -4.76
N TYR A 97 8.01 5.23 -4.47
CA TYR A 97 6.92 6.09 -4.87
C TYR A 97 5.67 5.96 -4.00
N LEU A 98 4.92 7.06 -3.94
CA LEU A 98 3.64 7.12 -3.25
C LEU A 98 2.52 6.82 -4.25
N THR A 99 1.59 5.95 -3.84
CA THR A 99 0.40 5.56 -4.62
C THR A 99 -0.85 5.69 -3.78
N THR A 100 -2.00 5.66 -4.47
CA THR A 100 -3.28 5.43 -3.82
C THR A 100 -3.85 4.09 -4.28
N LEU A 101 -4.40 3.34 -3.33
CA LEU A 101 -5.26 2.20 -3.60
C LEU A 101 -6.71 2.61 -3.35
N ARG A 102 -7.57 2.31 -4.33
CA ARG A 102 -9.01 2.56 -4.27
C ARG A 102 -9.78 1.26 -4.34
N GLY A 103 -10.50 0.97 -3.28
CA GLY A 103 -11.33 -0.22 -3.20
C GLY A 103 -10.52 -1.50 -2.93
N VAL A 104 -11.06 -2.34 -2.06
CA VAL A 104 -10.52 -3.66 -1.73
C VAL A 104 -11.67 -4.64 -1.70
N TYR A 105 -11.48 -5.78 -2.37
CA TYR A 105 -12.39 -6.90 -2.28
C TYR A 105 -11.90 -7.87 -1.20
N THR A 106 -12.82 -8.31 -0.37
CA THR A 106 -12.67 -9.48 0.49
C THR A 106 -13.54 -10.60 -0.07
N GLU A 107 -13.50 -11.79 0.53
CA GLU A 107 -14.38 -12.89 0.11
C GLU A 107 -15.88 -12.56 0.20
N THR A 108 -16.27 -11.59 1.03
CA THR A 108 -17.68 -11.33 1.35
C THR A 108 -18.11 -9.88 1.15
N HIS A 109 -17.17 -8.94 1.16
CA HIS A 109 -17.44 -7.50 1.12
C HIS A 109 -16.57 -6.80 0.10
N TYR A 110 -17.18 -5.83 -0.59
CA TYR A 110 -16.48 -4.76 -1.27
C TYR A 110 -16.34 -3.60 -0.28
N CYS A 111 -15.10 -3.16 -0.06
CA CYS A 111 -14.79 -2.02 0.77
C CYS A 111 -14.22 -0.93 -0.13
N GLU A 112 -14.92 0.19 -0.25
CA GLU A 112 -14.35 1.38 -0.86
C GLU A 112 -13.41 2.02 0.15
N VAL A 113 -12.12 2.04 -0.18
CA VAL A 113 -11.07 2.61 0.67
C VAL A 113 -10.31 3.68 -0.10
N PHE A 114 -9.76 4.62 0.65
CA PHE A 114 -8.69 5.49 0.20
C PHE A 114 -7.45 5.17 1.02
N ASP A 115 -6.53 4.43 0.42
CA ASP A 115 -5.31 4.02 1.07
C ASP A 115 -4.11 4.66 0.39
N ILE A 116 -3.35 5.45 1.13
CA ILE A 116 -2.09 6.06 0.70
C ILE A 116 -0.97 5.10 1.09
N GLN A 117 -0.19 4.69 0.11
CA GLN A 117 0.87 3.70 0.30
C GLN A 117 2.22 4.24 -0.18
N LEU A 118 3.29 3.86 0.51
CA LEU A 118 4.66 4.00 0.04
C LEU A 118 5.13 2.65 -0.51
N THR A 119 5.48 2.59 -1.79
CA THR A 119 6.01 1.40 -2.45
C THR A 119 7.48 1.61 -2.80
N LEU A 120 8.31 0.62 -2.47
CA LEU A 120 9.72 0.53 -2.83
C LEU A 120 9.91 -0.69 -3.73
N VAL A 121 10.44 -0.49 -4.93
CA VAL A 121 10.78 -1.59 -5.86
C VAL A 121 12.12 -2.20 -5.43
N THR A 122 12.12 -3.50 -5.12
CA THR A 122 13.27 -4.21 -4.55
C THR A 122 13.89 -5.21 -5.52
N GLY A 123 13.23 -5.46 -6.64
CA GLY A 123 13.70 -6.30 -7.75
C GLY A 123 12.78 -6.12 -8.96
N LYS A 124 13.06 -6.85 -10.05
CA LYS A 124 12.31 -6.75 -11.31
C LYS A 124 10.79 -6.94 -11.12
N ASP A 125 10.41 -7.89 -10.28
CA ASP A 125 9.02 -8.25 -10.01
C ASP A 125 8.75 -8.27 -8.49
N SER A 126 9.51 -7.48 -7.73
CA SER A 126 9.46 -7.49 -6.25
C SER A 126 9.37 -6.07 -5.72
N HIS A 127 8.47 -5.88 -4.76
CA HIS A 127 8.25 -4.60 -4.11
C HIS A 127 7.93 -4.79 -2.63
N LEU A 128 8.26 -3.78 -1.84
CA LEU A 128 7.85 -3.63 -0.46
C LEU A 128 6.89 -2.44 -0.37
N THR A 129 5.68 -2.68 0.11
CA THR A 129 4.67 -1.63 0.27
C THR A 129 4.33 -1.43 1.74
N LEU A 130 4.32 -0.16 2.15
CA LEU A 130 3.96 0.27 3.49
C LEU A 130 2.70 1.15 3.41
N PRO A 131 1.58 0.75 4.05
CA PRO A 131 0.42 1.63 4.18
C PRO A 131 0.76 2.81 5.11
N ILE A 132 0.44 4.01 4.67
CA ILE A 132 0.67 5.26 5.40
C ILE A 132 -0.61 5.71 6.08
N ARG A 133 -1.70 5.73 5.31
CA ARG A 133 -3.02 6.12 5.80
C ARG A 133 -4.09 5.36 5.03
N GLN A 134 -4.96 4.67 5.76
CA GLN A 134 -6.12 4.03 5.18
C GLN A 134 -7.40 4.65 5.78
N VAL A 135 -8.30 5.10 4.90
CA VAL A 135 -9.63 5.57 5.25
C VAL A 135 -10.67 4.71 4.56
N THR A 136 -11.55 4.08 5.33
CA THR A 136 -12.71 3.37 4.79
C THR A 136 -13.81 4.38 4.47
N ILE A 137 -14.25 4.42 3.21
CA ILE A 137 -15.29 5.33 2.71
C ILE A 137 -16.65 4.64 2.83
N SER A 138 -16.74 3.42 2.30
CA SER A 138 -17.96 2.62 2.32
C SER A 138 -17.64 1.13 2.36
N SER A 139 -18.58 0.33 2.85
CA SER A 139 -18.47 -1.13 2.82
C SER A 139 -19.84 -1.73 2.56
N ARG A 140 -19.87 -2.75 1.70
CA ARG A 140 -21.10 -3.49 1.40
C ARG A 140 -20.80 -4.95 1.11
N LYS A 141 -21.79 -5.80 1.32
CA LYS A 141 -21.72 -7.21 0.91
C LYS A 141 -21.61 -7.33 -0.61
N ILE A 142 -20.73 -8.21 -1.08
CA ILE A 142 -20.59 -8.55 -2.51
C ILE A 142 -21.83 -9.32 -2.95
N ARG A 143 -22.41 -8.91 -4.08
CA ARG A 143 -23.55 -9.61 -4.65
C ARG A 143 -23.13 -10.92 -5.35
N PRO A 144 -23.99 -11.93 -5.42
CA PRO A 144 -23.63 -13.22 -6.03
C PRO A 144 -23.10 -13.11 -7.46
N GLU A 145 -23.60 -12.17 -8.25
CA GLU A 145 -23.17 -11.88 -9.62
C GLU A 145 -21.75 -11.29 -9.66
N GLU A 146 -21.44 -10.28 -8.86
CA GLU A 146 -20.11 -9.65 -8.75
C GLU A 146 -19.05 -10.67 -8.29
N ARG A 147 -19.43 -11.61 -7.42
CA ARG A 147 -18.54 -12.69 -6.98
C ARG A 147 -18.07 -13.57 -8.15
N ARG A 148 -18.92 -13.82 -9.14
CA ARG A 148 -18.57 -14.63 -10.32
C ARG A 148 -17.57 -13.91 -11.21
N GLU A 149 -17.76 -12.61 -11.42
CA GLU A 149 -16.85 -11.77 -12.22
C GLU A 149 -15.46 -11.68 -11.59
N LEU A 150 -15.39 -11.47 -10.27
CA LEU A 150 -14.10 -11.44 -9.54
C LEU A 150 -13.37 -12.78 -9.63
N THR A 151 -14.09 -13.91 -9.55
CA THR A 151 -13.50 -15.25 -9.67
C THR A 151 -12.92 -15.50 -11.07
N GLN A 152 -13.62 -15.06 -12.13
CA GLN A 152 -13.16 -15.20 -13.51
C GLN A 152 -11.94 -14.33 -13.81
N ASN A 153 -11.93 -13.08 -13.32
CA ASN A 153 -10.81 -12.16 -13.51
C ASN A 153 -9.56 -12.52 -12.68
N SER A 154 -9.68 -13.39 -11.68
CA SER A 154 -8.55 -13.85 -10.85
C SER A 154 -7.84 -15.08 -11.42
N GLN A 155 -8.35 -15.66 -12.52
CA GLN A 155 -7.79 -16.85 -13.20
C GLN A 155 -6.99 -16.51 -14.47
N HIS A 156 -6.83 -15.23 -14.79
CA HIS A 156 -6.05 -14.70 -15.92
C HIS A 156 -4.90 -13.84 -15.40
#